data_AF-A0A226DPC1-F1
#
_entry.id   AF-A0A226DPC1-F1
#
_cell.length_a   1.000
_cell.length_b   1.000
_cell.length_c   1.000
_cell.angle_alpha   90.00
_cell.angle_beta   90.00
_cell.angle_gamma   90.00
#
_symmetry.space_group_name_H-M   'P 1'
#
loop_
_entity.id
_entity.type
_entity.pdbx_description
1 polymer ?
#
loop_
_entity_poly.entity_id
_entity_poly.type
_entity_poly.pdbx_seq_one_letter_code
_entity_poly.pdbx_strand_id
1 'polypeptide(L)'
;MRGNELSLEQRGKIISLHQKGLGYIKIFQNSKFMVPATQRIIQKWISTGSVANKRRTGQIQSQHGVSISNQTVRNLIKEKGYKGAVARKKPFISKRNNLSGFISCKVGESLKPNCLRKTIKHGGGSIMVWGSMSTNGVGKLHFIDGIMNKDVYQSILQKNLLPSVRKLRIRGTVSFNRTTIPKVPPKPPRNEAWEYLDPDFTKKLVDSMPRRIQAVIEAMGGPTRY
;
A
#
# COMPACT_ATOMS: atom_id res chain seq x y z
N MET A 1 1.74 25.20 6.21
CA MET A 1 2.67 26.25 6.70
C MET A 1 4.06 25.62 6.83
N ARG A 2 5.03 26.06 6.03
CA ARG A 2 6.42 25.59 6.16
C ARG A 2 7.01 26.29 7.38
N GLY A 3 7.20 25.57 8.49
CA GLY A 3 7.88 26.13 9.65
C GLY A 3 9.30 26.55 9.26
N ASN A 4 9.68 27.78 9.60
CA ASN A 4 11.00 28.32 9.30
C ASN A 4 12.09 27.38 9.84
N GLU A 5 12.95 26.89 8.96
CA GLU A 5 14.07 26.04 9.36
C GLU A 5 15.06 26.81 10.23
N LEU A 6 15.52 26.21 11.33
CA LEU A 6 16.57 26.79 12.18
C LEU A 6 17.85 27.02 11.38
N SER A 7 18.51 28.16 11.57
CA SER A 7 19.78 28.50 10.91
C SER A 7 20.93 27.57 11.36
N LEU A 8 22.02 27.54 10.60
CA LEU A 8 23.20 26.72 10.94
C LEU A 8 23.77 27.10 12.31
N GLU A 9 23.83 28.39 12.63
CA GLU A 9 24.31 28.90 13.91
C GLU A 9 23.42 28.45 15.07
N GLN A 10 22.10 28.53 14.91
CA GLN A 10 21.13 28.09 15.91
C GLN A 10 21.27 26.59 16.21
N ARG A 11 21.49 25.77 15.17
CA ARG A 11 21.76 24.34 15.32
C ARG A 11 23.11 24.06 15.98
N GLY A 12 24.13 24.86 15.67
CA GLY A 12 25.45 24.81 16.32
C GLY A 12 25.37 25.08 17.82
N LYS A 13 24.60 26.11 18.22
CA LYS A 13 24.35 26.44 19.63
C LYS A 13 23.66 25.30 20.39
N ILE A 14 22.73 24.58 19.75
CA ILE A 14 22.09 23.40 20.35
C ILE A 14 23.11 22.29 20.63
N ILE A 15 24.01 22.03 19.67
CA ILE A 15 24.99 20.95 19.78
C ILE A 15 26.07 21.28 20.82
N SER A 16 26.52 22.54 20.91
CA SER A 16 27.47 22.94 21.95
C SER A 16 26.89 22.81 23.37
N LEU A 17 25.60 23.12 23.55
CA LEU A 17 24.91 22.89 24.83
C LEU A 17 24.75 21.39 25.15
N HIS A 18 24.54 20.55 24.14
CA HIS A 18 24.48 19.11 24.32
C HIS A 18 25.85 18.50 24.68
N GLN A 19 26.93 18.96 24.04
CA GLN A 19 28.31 18.55 24.37
C GLN A 19 28.71 18.93 25.80
N LYS A 20 28.14 20.01 26.37
CA LYS A 20 28.27 20.38 27.78
C LYS A 20 27.45 19.50 28.74
N GLY A 21 26.78 18.45 28.26
CA GLY A 21 26.02 17.50 29.07
C GLY A 21 24.63 17.99 29.52
N LEU A 22 24.12 19.09 28.94
CA LEU A 22 22.80 19.59 29.30
C LEU A 22 21.68 18.74 28.69
N GLY A 23 20.70 18.35 29.52
CA GLY A 23 19.50 17.65 29.07
C GLY A 23 18.54 18.55 28.28
N TYR A 24 17.62 17.95 27.53
CA TYR A 24 16.75 18.66 26.57
C TYR A 24 15.95 19.83 27.17
N ILE A 25 15.46 19.69 28.41
CA ILE A 25 14.70 20.74 29.11
C ILE A 25 15.59 21.95 29.41
N LYS A 26 16.83 21.71 29.87
CA LYS A 26 17.81 22.77 30.13
C LYS A 26 18.25 23.46 28.83
N ILE A 27 18.39 22.71 27.74
CA ILE A 27 18.68 23.28 26.41
C ILE A 27 17.53 24.16 25.94
N PHE A 28 16.27 23.75 26.16
CA PHE A 28 15.09 24.56 25.85
C PHE A 28 15.06 25.87 26.65
N GLN A 29 15.28 25.81 27.96
CA GLN A 29 15.33 27.00 28.81
C GLN A 29 16.42 28.00 28.37
N ASN A 30 17.58 27.50 27.92
CA ASN A 30 18.71 28.34 27.48
C ASN A 30 18.59 28.91 26.07
N SER A 31 17.89 28.22 25.17
CA SER A 31 17.86 28.55 23.74
C SER A 31 16.48 28.94 23.20
N LYS A 32 15.42 28.65 23.95
CA LYS A 32 14.01 28.78 23.57
C LYS A 32 13.62 28.00 22.29
N PHE A 33 14.45 27.06 21.83
CA PHE A 33 14.11 26.20 20.69
C PHE A 33 13.29 24.98 21.11
N MET A 34 12.12 24.79 20.50
CA MET A 34 11.20 23.69 20.81
C MET A 34 11.94 22.35 20.95
N VAL A 35 11.66 21.64 22.05
CA VAL A 35 12.29 20.35 22.40
C VAL A 35 12.28 19.33 21.25
N PRO A 36 11.19 19.16 20.47
CA PRO A 36 11.19 18.24 19.32
C PRO A 36 12.17 18.64 18.20
N ALA A 37 12.40 19.93 17.98
CA ALA A 37 13.37 20.39 16.98
C ALA A 37 14.81 20.13 17.47
N THR A 38 15.08 20.43 18.74
CA THR A 38 16.34 20.16 19.43
C THR A 38 16.69 18.67 19.39
N GLN A 39 15.73 17.80 19.70
CA GLN A 39 15.92 16.35 19.65
C GLN A 39 16.28 15.86 18.25
N ARG A 40 15.57 16.31 17.20
CA ARG A 40 15.88 15.93 15.81
C ARG A 40 17.29 16.36 15.39
N ILE A 41 17.73 17.55 15.78
CA ILE A 41 19.06 18.07 15.45
C ILE A 41 20.15 17.23 16.14
N ILE A 42 19.98 16.93 17.43
CA ILE A 42 20.94 16.12 18.20
C ILE A 42 21.02 14.69 17.63
N GLN A 43 19.88 14.05 17.34
CA GLN A 43 19.84 12.70 16.76
C GLN A 43 20.49 12.65 15.36
N LYS A 44 20.29 13.68 14.54
CA LYS A 44 20.96 13.82 13.25
C LYS A 44 22.47 14.00 13.43
N TRP A 45 22.91 14.77 14.43
CA TRP A 45 24.33 14.99 14.69
C TRP A 45 25.01 13.72 15.22
N ILE A 46 24.39 12.99 16.14
CA ILE A 46 24.91 11.69 16.63
C ILE A 46 25.12 10.70 15.47
N SER A 47 24.24 10.69 14.47
CA SER A 47 24.34 9.76 13.33
C SER A 47 25.28 10.22 12.21
N THR A 48 25.50 11.52 12.03
CA THR A 48 26.24 12.05 10.85
C THR A 48 27.47 12.88 11.18
N GLY A 49 27.67 13.23 12.46
CA GLY A 49 28.72 14.13 12.94
C GLY A 49 28.60 15.58 12.45
N SER A 50 27.56 15.94 11.68
CA SER A 50 27.48 17.23 11.00
C SER A 50 26.15 17.95 11.20
N VAL A 51 26.24 19.25 11.43
CA VAL A 51 25.10 20.16 11.58
C VAL A 51 24.51 20.55 10.23
N ALA A 52 25.34 20.50 9.19
CA ALA A 52 25.00 20.94 7.85
C ALA A 52 23.95 20.05 7.19
N ASN A 53 23.12 20.65 6.33
CA ASN A 53 22.24 19.91 5.45
C ASN A 53 23.04 19.47 4.22
N LYS A 54 23.40 18.19 4.13
CA LYS A 54 23.99 17.62 2.91
C LYS A 54 22.88 17.36 1.89
N ARG A 55 23.10 17.77 0.63
CA ARG A 55 22.19 17.44 -0.48
C ARG A 55 22.14 15.92 -0.67
N ARG A 56 20.95 15.36 -0.96
CA ARG A 56 20.76 13.91 -1.18
C ARG A 56 21.72 13.32 -2.22
N THR A 57 22.13 14.09 -3.23
CA THR A 57 23.08 13.67 -4.26
C THR A 57 24.46 13.29 -3.73
N GLY A 58 24.90 13.86 -2.59
CA GLY A 58 26.21 13.55 -1.99
C GLY A 58 26.25 12.26 -1.15
N GLN A 59 25.10 11.67 -0.80
CA GLN A 59 25.07 10.45 0.02
C GLN A 59 25.58 9.20 -0.71
N ILE A 60 25.37 9.13 -2.04
CA ILE A 60 25.79 7.97 -2.84
C ILE A 60 27.32 7.89 -2.92
N GLN A 61 27.99 9.05 -3.08
CA GLN A 61 29.45 9.14 -3.07
C GLN A 61 30.05 8.68 -1.74
N SER A 62 29.45 9.05 -0.60
CA SER A 62 29.95 8.64 0.72
C SER A 62 29.73 7.16 1.06
N GLN A 63 28.72 6.50 0.47
CA GLN A 63 28.41 5.09 0.79
C GLN A 63 29.22 4.09 -0.04
N HIS A 64 29.56 4.44 -1.28
CA HIS A 64 30.23 3.52 -2.20
C HIS A 64 31.60 3.99 -2.68
N GLY A 65 32.05 5.19 -2.31
CA GLY A 65 33.38 5.71 -2.65
C GLY A 65 33.59 6.04 -4.13
N VAL A 66 32.57 5.86 -4.98
CA VAL A 66 32.68 6.10 -6.43
C VAL A 66 31.87 7.33 -6.82
N SER A 67 32.54 8.28 -7.49
CA SER A 67 31.89 9.42 -8.13
C SER A 67 31.36 9.00 -9.51
N ILE A 68 30.05 8.78 -9.62
CA ILE A 68 29.40 8.36 -10.86
C ILE A 68 28.33 9.38 -11.24
N SER A 69 28.28 9.76 -12.52
CA SER A 69 27.19 10.60 -13.04
C SER A 69 25.85 9.87 -12.96
N ASN A 70 24.77 10.59 -12.63
CA ASN A 70 23.41 10.06 -12.70
C ASN A 70 23.08 9.45 -14.07
N GLN A 71 23.71 9.93 -15.14
CA GLN A 71 23.51 9.39 -16.48
C GLN A 71 24.13 8.01 -16.64
N THR A 72 25.33 7.78 -16.09
CA THR A 72 25.99 6.48 -16.10
C THR A 72 25.16 5.44 -15.32
N VAL A 73 24.57 5.85 -14.19
CA VAL A 73 23.64 4.99 -13.43
C VAL A 73 22.41 4.63 -14.28
N ARG A 74 21.82 5.58 -15.00
CA ARG A 74 20.66 5.31 -15.88
C ARG A 74 21.04 4.42 -17.06
N ASN A 75 22.20 4.61 -17.66
CA ASN A 75 22.68 3.79 -18.77
C ASN A 75 22.90 2.34 -18.31
N LEU A 76 23.54 2.12 -17.17
CA LEU A 76 23.75 0.79 -16.59
C LEU A 76 22.44 0.09 -16.25
N ILE A 77 21.46 0.83 -15.69
CA ILE A 77 20.12 0.29 -15.39
C ILE A 77 19.44 -0.18 -16.68
N LYS A 78 19.51 0.61 -17.76
CA LYS A 78 18.96 0.24 -19.08
C LYS A 78 19.69 -0.95 -19.68
N GLU A 79 21.02 -0.96 -19.66
CA GLU A 79 21.88 -2.05 -20.16
C GLU A 79 21.57 -3.37 -19.46
N LYS A 80 21.37 -3.34 -18.13
CA LYS A 80 20.97 -4.50 -17.33
C LYS A 80 19.47 -4.84 -17.45
N GLY A 81 18.73 -4.15 -18.33
CA GLY A 81 17.33 -4.45 -18.65
C GLY A 81 16.30 -4.04 -17.60
N TYR A 82 16.68 -3.18 -16.64
CA TYR A 82 15.75 -2.67 -15.65
C TYR A 82 14.91 -1.54 -16.23
N LYS A 83 13.61 -1.55 -15.94
CA LYS A 83 12.68 -0.47 -16.34
C LYS A 83 12.10 0.20 -15.11
N GLY A 84 11.87 1.50 -15.21
CA GLY A 84 11.13 2.24 -14.19
C GLY A 84 9.71 1.71 -14.12
N ALA A 85 9.29 1.26 -12.93
CA ALA A 85 7.96 0.73 -12.71
C ALA A 85 7.30 1.39 -11.50
N VAL A 86 5.98 1.51 -11.55
CA VAL A 86 5.19 1.89 -10.38
C VAL A 86 5.00 0.66 -9.51
N ALA A 87 5.49 0.72 -8.27
CA ALA A 87 5.35 -0.37 -7.31
C ALA A 87 3.88 -0.79 -7.14
N ARG A 88 3.60 -2.09 -7.33
CA ARG A 88 2.25 -2.65 -7.18
C ARG A 88 1.83 -2.60 -5.71
N LYS A 89 0.57 -2.23 -5.46
CA LYS A 89 -0.01 -2.21 -4.10
C LYS A 89 -0.31 -3.64 -3.68
N LYS A 90 0.30 -4.09 -2.58
CA LYS A 90 -0.02 -5.37 -1.94
C LYS A 90 -0.96 -5.15 -0.74
N PRO A 91 -2.10 -5.85 -0.63
CA PRO A 91 -2.80 -5.98 0.64
C PRO A 91 -1.95 -6.85 1.58
N PHE A 92 -1.49 -6.24 2.68
CA PHE A 92 -0.75 -6.83 3.82
C PHE A 92 0.66 -7.44 3.57
N ILE A 93 1.69 -6.70 4.03
CA ILE A 93 2.97 -7.20 4.59
C ILE A 93 3.43 -6.19 5.67
N SER A 94 3.98 -6.70 6.79
CA SER A 94 4.58 -6.08 8.00
C SER A 94 5.01 -4.60 7.99
N LYS A 95 5.01 -3.95 9.16
CA LYS A 95 5.24 -2.51 9.40
C LYS A 95 6.55 -1.85 8.88
N ARG A 96 7.50 -2.57 8.27
CA ARG A 96 8.80 -2.01 7.86
C ARG A 96 8.86 -1.57 6.39
N ASN A 97 9.21 -0.29 6.21
CA ASN A 97 9.44 0.49 4.98
C ASN A 97 8.23 0.85 4.10
N ASN A 98 7.76 2.09 4.30
CA ASN A 98 7.05 2.88 3.30
C ASN A 98 8.04 3.31 2.21
N LEU A 99 8.16 2.53 1.14
CA LEU A 99 8.79 3.00 -0.10
C LEU A 99 7.78 3.90 -0.83
N SER A 100 7.84 5.20 -0.58
CA SER A 100 7.22 6.21 -1.43
C SER A 100 8.22 6.61 -2.52
N GLY A 101 8.15 5.96 -3.69
CA GLY A 101 9.02 6.27 -4.84
C GLY A 101 8.83 5.30 -6.01
N PHE A 102 9.37 5.66 -7.17
CA PHE A 102 9.54 4.72 -8.29
C PHE A 102 10.54 3.64 -7.89
N ILE A 103 10.22 2.39 -8.21
CA ILE A 103 11.11 1.25 -7.96
C ILE A 103 11.63 0.75 -9.30
N SER A 104 12.92 0.46 -9.37
CA SER A 104 13.55 -0.15 -10.52
C SER A 104 13.37 -1.66 -10.43
N CYS A 105 12.66 -2.25 -11.39
CA CYS A 105 12.38 -3.69 -11.41
C CYS A 105 12.80 -4.27 -12.77
N LYS A 106 13.29 -5.52 -12.76
CA LYS A 106 13.47 -6.26 -14.02
C LYS A 106 12.12 -6.55 -14.66
N VAL A 107 12.11 -6.63 -15.99
CA VAL A 107 10.94 -7.05 -16.76
C VAL A 107 10.50 -8.44 -16.27
N GLY A 108 9.21 -8.58 -15.93
CA GLY A 108 8.63 -9.83 -15.39
C GLY A 108 8.73 -10.01 -13.87
N GLU A 109 9.59 -9.25 -13.16
CA GLU A 109 9.85 -9.48 -11.73
C GLU A 109 9.09 -8.54 -10.79
N SER A 110 8.06 -7.86 -11.29
CA SER A 110 7.31 -6.83 -10.54
C SER A 110 6.64 -7.31 -9.25
N LEU A 111 6.52 -8.63 -9.05
CA LEU A 111 5.92 -9.26 -7.88
C LEU A 111 6.94 -9.61 -6.77
N LYS A 112 8.25 -9.44 -7.01
CA LYS A 112 9.28 -9.70 -5.99
C LYS A 112 9.17 -8.72 -4.82
N PRO A 113 9.55 -9.10 -3.58
CA PRO A 113 9.36 -8.28 -2.37
C PRO A 113 9.95 -6.86 -2.46
N ASN A 114 11.07 -6.72 -3.16
CA ASN A 114 11.76 -5.44 -3.42
C ASN A 114 10.98 -4.50 -4.36
N CYS A 115 10.00 -5.01 -5.11
CA CYS A 115 9.18 -4.29 -6.08
C CYS A 115 7.75 -3.99 -5.61
N LEU A 116 7.41 -4.35 -4.36
CA LEU A 116 6.06 -4.23 -3.80
C LEU A 116 5.92 -3.04 -2.85
N ARG A 117 4.79 -2.33 -2.95
CA ARG A 117 4.39 -1.30 -1.99
C ARG A 117 3.43 -1.88 -0.96
N LYS A 118 3.79 -1.74 0.31
CA LYS A 118 2.91 -2.08 1.45
C LYS A 118 1.76 -1.08 1.53
N THR A 119 0.53 -1.57 1.71
CA THR A 119 -0.64 -0.72 1.95
C THR A 119 -1.03 -0.79 3.43
N ILE A 120 -1.05 0.35 4.11
CA ILE A 120 -1.67 0.48 5.44
C ILE A 120 -3.13 0.87 5.19
N LYS A 121 -4.08 0.09 5.72
CA LYS A 121 -5.53 0.27 5.49
C LYS A 121 -6.27 1.04 6.60
N HIS A 122 -5.57 1.64 7.56
CA HIS A 122 -6.21 2.25 8.72
C HIS A 122 -6.50 3.74 8.49
N GLY A 123 -7.72 4.19 8.85
CA GLY A 123 -8.06 5.61 8.99
C GLY A 123 -9.19 6.17 8.11
N GLY A 124 -9.73 5.41 7.16
CA GLY A 124 -10.72 5.91 6.19
C GLY A 124 -12.14 5.38 6.29
N GLY A 125 -12.49 4.63 7.36
CA GLY A 125 -13.72 3.83 7.40
C GLY A 125 -13.69 2.66 6.41
N SER A 126 -14.60 1.70 6.55
CA SER A 126 -14.77 0.61 5.58
C SER A 126 -16.23 0.18 5.56
N ILE A 127 -16.79 0.01 4.38
CA ILE A 127 -18.10 -0.62 4.22
C ILE A 127 -17.92 -2.12 4.02
N MET A 128 -18.86 -2.91 4.53
CA MET A 128 -18.95 -4.34 4.26
C MET A 128 -20.19 -4.58 3.41
N VAL A 129 -20.03 -5.38 2.35
CA VAL A 129 -21.11 -5.68 1.41
C VAL A 129 -21.13 -7.18 1.13
N TRP A 130 -22.33 -7.70 0.91
CA TRP A 130 -22.56 -9.01 0.33
C TRP A 130 -23.15 -8.82 -1.06
N GLY A 131 -22.61 -9.52 -2.06
CA GLY A 131 -23.11 -9.50 -3.43
C GLY A 131 -22.97 -10.88 -4.03
N SER A 132 -23.87 -11.23 -4.94
CA SER A 132 -23.80 -12.48 -5.73
C SER A 132 -23.62 -12.15 -7.20
N MET A 133 -22.89 -12.99 -7.93
CA MET A 133 -22.62 -12.82 -9.36
C MET A 133 -22.57 -14.20 -10.02
N SER A 134 -22.98 -14.26 -11.28
CA SER A 134 -22.95 -15.46 -12.13
C SER A 134 -22.50 -15.09 -13.54
N THR A 135 -22.41 -16.07 -14.45
CA THR A 135 -22.21 -15.87 -15.89
C THR A 135 -23.28 -14.99 -16.52
N ASN A 136 -24.49 -14.99 -15.95
CA ASN A 136 -25.66 -14.27 -16.46
C ASN A 136 -25.76 -12.84 -15.91
N GLY A 137 -24.74 -12.34 -15.20
CA GLY A 137 -24.74 -11.01 -14.62
C GLY A 137 -24.69 -11.01 -13.09
N VAL A 138 -25.18 -9.93 -12.50
CA VAL A 138 -25.14 -9.72 -11.05
C VAL A 138 -26.47 -10.03 -10.35
N GLY A 139 -26.36 -10.66 -9.19
CA GLY A 139 -27.45 -10.87 -8.26
C GLY A 139 -27.60 -9.70 -7.29
N LYS A 140 -28.25 -9.93 -6.16
CA LYS A 140 -28.55 -8.86 -5.21
C LYS A 140 -27.30 -8.41 -4.44
N LEU A 141 -27.20 -7.09 -4.20
CA LEU A 141 -26.22 -6.47 -3.33
C LEU A 141 -26.89 -6.09 -1.99
N HIS A 142 -26.22 -6.35 -0.88
CA HIS A 142 -26.70 -6.07 0.47
C HIS A 142 -25.58 -5.42 1.29
N PHE A 143 -25.83 -4.24 1.84
CA PHE A 143 -24.91 -3.57 2.75
C PHE A 143 -24.97 -4.19 4.14
N ILE A 144 -23.83 -4.28 4.81
CA ILE A 144 -23.69 -4.88 6.12
C ILE A 144 -23.20 -3.80 7.07
N ASP A 145 -24.01 -3.51 8.07
CA ASP A 145 -23.65 -2.61 9.15
C ASP A 145 -22.81 -3.38 10.17
N GLY A 146 -21.55 -2.97 10.32
CA GLY A 146 -20.61 -3.59 11.27
C GLY A 146 -19.81 -4.77 10.71
N ILE A 147 -19.54 -5.74 11.58
CA ILE A 147 -18.71 -6.92 11.28
C ILE A 147 -19.62 -8.09 10.92
N MET A 148 -19.31 -8.81 9.84
CA MET A 148 -20.05 -10.01 9.45
C MET A 148 -19.80 -11.16 10.42
N ASN A 149 -20.85 -11.57 11.10
CA ASN A 149 -20.88 -12.75 11.96
C ASN A 149 -21.51 -13.94 11.23
N LYS A 150 -21.40 -15.15 11.80
CA LYS A 150 -22.02 -16.37 11.24
C LYS A 150 -23.54 -16.19 11.06
N ASP A 151 -24.23 -15.68 12.06
CA ASP A 151 -25.70 -15.57 12.08
C ASP A 151 -26.18 -14.51 11.08
N VAL A 152 -25.48 -13.37 11.03
CA VAL A 152 -25.72 -12.31 10.03
C VAL A 152 -25.51 -12.86 8.62
N TYR A 153 -24.51 -13.70 8.41
CA TYR A 153 -24.30 -14.31 7.11
C TYR A 153 -25.42 -15.29 6.72
N GLN A 154 -25.86 -16.13 7.66
CA GLN A 154 -26.97 -17.06 7.42
C GLN A 154 -28.26 -16.32 7.09
N SER A 155 -28.58 -15.25 7.82
CA SER A 155 -29.78 -14.45 7.54
C SER A 155 -29.70 -13.74 6.18
N ILE A 156 -28.53 -13.22 5.79
CA ILE A 156 -28.30 -12.63 4.47
C ILE A 156 -28.48 -13.67 3.36
N LEU A 157 -27.96 -14.88 3.53
CA LEU A 157 -28.14 -15.95 2.56
C LEU A 157 -29.62 -16.32 2.43
N GLN A 158 -30.31 -16.60 3.53
CA GLN A 158 -31.73 -16.95 3.51
C GLN A 158 -32.57 -15.87 2.82
N LYS A 159 -32.27 -14.60 3.10
CA LYS A 159 -33.00 -13.45 2.54
C LYS A 159 -32.68 -13.17 1.08
N ASN A 160 -31.44 -13.35 0.62
CA ASN A 160 -30.99 -12.83 -0.67
C ASN A 160 -30.57 -13.90 -1.68
N LEU A 161 -30.35 -15.16 -1.28
CA LEU A 161 -29.91 -16.23 -2.17
C LEU A 161 -30.99 -16.59 -3.19
N LEU A 162 -32.19 -16.95 -2.73
CA LEU A 162 -33.30 -17.34 -3.63
C LEU A 162 -33.71 -16.22 -4.60
N PRO A 163 -33.87 -14.95 -4.17
CA PRO A 163 -34.11 -13.85 -5.11
C PRO A 163 -33.00 -13.70 -6.15
N SER A 164 -31.74 -13.89 -5.76
CA SER A 164 -30.61 -13.77 -6.69
C SER A 164 -30.56 -14.90 -7.70
N VAL A 165 -30.82 -16.14 -7.27
CA VAL A 165 -30.90 -17.32 -8.17
C VAL A 165 -32.01 -17.14 -9.21
N ARG A 166 -33.18 -16.64 -8.79
CA ARG A 166 -34.30 -16.32 -9.70
C ARG A 166 -33.95 -15.20 -10.67
N LYS A 167 -33.36 -14.09 -10.19
CA LYS A 167 -32.91 -12.95 -11.03
C LYS A 167 -31.90 -13.41 -12.09
N LEU A 168 -30.96 -14.27 -11.69
CA LEU A 168 -29.88 -14.77 -12.56
C LEU A 168 -30.31 -15.95 -13.44
N ARG A 169 -31.56 -16.42 -13.32
CA ARG A 169 -32.12 -17.54 -14.09
C ARG A 169 -31.25 -18.81 -14.06
N ILE A 170 -30.56 -19.06 -12.95
CA ILE A 170 -29.73 -20.27 -12.78
C ILE A 170 -30.67 -21.47 -12.66
N ARG A 171 -30.53 -22.44 -13.56
CA ARG A 171 -31.31 -23.69 -13.58
C ARG A 171 -30.42 -24.86 -13.12
N GLY A 172 -30.98 -25.80 -12.38
CA GLY A 172 -30.28 -27.00 -11.88
C GLY A 172 -29.51 -26.75 -10.58
N THR A 173 -28.45 -27.53 -10.35
CA THR A 173 -27.65 -27.51 -9.13
C THR A 173 -26.88 -26.19 -8.99
N VAL A 174 -27.17 -25.43 -7.93
CA VAL A 174 -26.47 -24.17 -7.63
C VAL A 174 -25.20 -24.48 -6.83
N SER A 175 -24.04 -24.30 -7.46
CA SER A 175 -22.75 -24.36 -6.76
C SER A 175 -22.37 -22.97 -6.23
N PHE A 176 -22.23 -22.84 -4.91
CA PHE A 176 -21.95 -21.57 -4.26
C PHE A 176 -20.50 -21.50 -3.79
N ASN A 177 -19.71 -20.60 -4.39
CA ASN A 177 -18.34 -20.31 -3.96
C ASN A 177 -18.32 -19.02 -3.13
N ARG A 178 -17.75 -19.07 -1.92
CA ARG A 178 -17.56 -17.89 -1.07
C ARG A 178 -16.14 -17.36 -1.24
N THR A 179 -16.00 -16.05 -1.46
CA THR A 179 -14.70 -15.37 -1.40
C THR A 179 -14.70 -14.36 -0.26
N THR A 180 -13.59 -14.26 0.48
CA THR A 180 -13.40 -13.22 1.49
C THR A 180 -12.81 -12.00 0.80
N ILE A 181 -13.65 -11.02 0.47
CA ILE A 181 -13.20 -9.76 -0.14
C ILE A 181 -12.61 -8.87 0.97
N PRO A 182 -11.37 -8.39 0.84
CA PRO A 182 -10.77 -7.54 1.86
C PRO A 182 -11.48 -6.19 1.93
N LYS A 183 -11.65 -5.66 3.15
CA LYS A 183 -12.25 -4.33 3.42
C LYS A 183 -11.81 -3.29 2.39
N VAL A 184 -12.77 -2.74 1.66
CA VAL A 184 -12.57 -1.67 0.68
C VAL A 184 -12.78 -0.32 1.37
N PRO A 185 -11.93 0.70 1.09
CA PRO A 185 -12.18 2.06 1.55
C PRO A 185 -13.49 2.57 0.93
N PRO A 186 -14.23 3.44 1.63
CA PRO A 186 -15.54 3.90 1.19
C PRO A 186 -15.39 4.78 -0.05
N LYS A 187 -15.69 4.19 -1.20
CA LYS A 187 -16.49 4.89 -2.21
C LYS A 187 -17.85 4.20 -2.11
N PRO A 188 -18.97 4.91 -1.93
CA PRO A 188 -20.26 4.24 -1.94
C PRO A 188 -20.39 3.57 -3.32
N PRO A 189 -20.43 2.22 -3.41
CA PRO A 189 -20.97 1.62 -4.62
C PRO A 189 -22.43 2.06 -4.61
N ARG A 190 -22.78 3.03 -5.45
CA ARG A 190 -24.19 3.27 -5.75
C ARG A 190 -24.73 1.93 -6.25
N ASN A 191 -25.84 1.45 -5.70
CA ASN A 191 -26.49 0.21 -6.15
C ASN A 191 -26.60 0.18 -7.69
N GLU A 192 -26.81 1.35 -8.29
CA GLU A 192 -26.72 1.62 -9.72
C GLU A 192 -25.49 0.99 -10.39
N ALA A 193 -24.27 1.27 -9.90
CA ALA A 193 -23.05 0.76 -10.52
C ALA A 193 -22.92 -0.77 -10.47
N TRP A 194 -23.57 -1.41 -9.48
CA TRP A 194 -23.64 -2.86 -9.42
C TRP A 194 -24.61 -3.41 -10.45
N GLU A 195 -25.78 -2.79 -10.60
CA GLU A 195 -26.80 -3.22 -11.57
C GLU A 195 -26.42 -2.94 -13.03
N TYR A 196 -25.60 -1.92 -13.29
CA TYR A 196 -25.05 -1.62 -14.63
C TYR A 196 -23.87 -2.52 -15.03
N LEU A 197 -23.50 -3.53 -14.23
CA LEU A 197 -22.44 -4.45 -14.63
C LEU A 197 -22.91 -5.32 -15.80
N ASP A 198 -22.21 -5.16 -16.91
CA ASP A 198 -22.45 -5.90 -18.14
C ASP A 198 -22.35 -7.42 -17.91
N PRO A 199 -23.40 -8.20 -18.25
CA PRO A 199 -23.34 -9.66 -18.23
C PRO A 199 -22.14 -10.24 -18.97
N ASP A 200 -21.70 -9.64 -20.09
CA ASP A 200 -20.52 -10.11 -20.83
C ASP A 200 -19.23 -9.97 -20.02
N PHE A 201 -19.13 -8.93 -19.21
CA PHE A 201 -18.01 -8.76 -18.28
C PHE A 201 -18.01 -9.87 -17.23
N THR A 202 -19.18 -10.19 -16.64
CA THR A 202 -19.29 -11.26 -15.64
C THR A 202 -19.00 -12.64 -16.23
N LYS A 203 -19.46 -12.91 -17.45
CA LYS A 203 -19.15 -14.13 -18.20
C LYS A 203 -17.65 -14.27 -18.45
N LYS A 204 -16.98 -13.22 -18.94
CA LYS A 204 -15.52 -13.21 -19.14
C LYS A 204 -14.75 -13.49 -17.85
N LEU A 205 -15.24 -13.00 -16.69
CA LEU A 205 -14.62 -13.28 -15.40
C LEU A 205 -14.73 -14.77 -15.03
N VAL A 206 -15.92 -15.35 -15.14
CA VAL A 206 -16.14 -16.78 -14.83
C VAL A 206 -15.36 -17.67 -15.80
N ASP A 207 -15.42 -17.38 -17.10
CA ASP A 207 -14.69 -18.12 -18.14
C ASP A 207 -13.16 -18.03 -17.97
N SER A 208 -12.67 -17.02 -17.24
CA SER A 208 -11.24 -16.89 -16.94
C SER A 208 -10.75 -17.83 -15.83
N MET A 209 -11.65 -18.41 -15.03
CA MET A 209 -11.29 -19.19 -13.83
C MET A 209 -10.37 -20.38 -14.10
N PRO A 210 -10.58 -21.23 -15.13
CA PRO A 210 -9.67 -22.35 -15.41
C PRO A 210 -8.22 -21.88 -15.61
N ARG A 211 -8.04 -20.78 -16.33
CA ARG A 211 -6.71 -20.20 -16.58
C ARG A 211 -6.07 -19.60 -15.33
N ARG A 212 -6.87 -19.06 -14.41
CA ARG A 212 -6.39 -18.55 -13.11
C ARG A 212 -5.96 -19.69 -12.20
N ILE A 213 -6.75 -20.77 -12.16
CA ILE A 213 -6.44 -21.97 -11.40
C ILE A 213 -5.15 -22.60 -11.93
N GLN A 214 -5.02 -22.73 -13.25
CA GLN A 214 -3.80 -23.24 -13.87
C GLN A 214 -2.56 -22.43 -13.48
N ALA A 215 -2.66 -21.09 -13.49
CA ALA A 215 -1.56 -20.23 -13.04
C ALA A 215 -1.19 -20.43 -11.57
N VAL A 216 -2.16 -20.75 -10.70
CA VAL A 216 -1.90 -21.06 -9.28
C VAL A 216 -1.21 -22.42 -9.14
N ILE A 217 -1.62 -23.40 -9.94
CA ILE A 217 -0.98 -24.73 -9.99
C ILE A 217 0.48 -24.58 -10.43
N GLU A 218 0.74 -23.84 -11.51
CA GLU A 218 2.09 -23.53 -12.01
C GLU A 218 2.93 -22.79 -10.97
N ALA A 219 2.30 -21.91 -10.19
CA ALA A 219 2.96 -21.20 -9.09
C ALA A 219 3.08 -22.04 -7.81
N MET A 220 2.66 -23.32 -7.80
CA MET A 220 2.64 -24.20 -6.63
C MET A 220 1.91 -23.59 -5.43
N GLY A 221 0.73 -23.00 -5.68
CA GLY A 221 -0.05 -22.27 -4.66
C GLY A 221 0.47 -20.85 -4.39
N GLY A 222 1.52 -20.42 -5.10
CA GLY A 222 2.10 -19.09 -5.04
C GLY A 222 1.24 -18.00 -5.69
N PRO A 223 1.60 -16.73 -5.48
CA PRO A 223 0.85 -15.59 -6.02
C PRO A 223 0.97 -15.52 -7.55
N THR A 224 -0.16 -15.28 -8.22
CA THR A 224 -0.22 -15.13 -9.68
C THR A 224 -0.45 -13.66 -10.07
N ARG A 225 -0.51 -13.38 -11.37
CA ARG A 225 -0.85 -12.04 -11.89
C ARG A 225 -2.31 -11.63 -11.63
N TYR A 226 -3.16 -12.58 -11.25
CA TYR A 226 -4.61 -12.45 -11.16
C TYR A 226 -5.12 -11.99 -9.80
#